data_AF-A0A820D1X5-F1
#
_entry.id   AF-A0A820D1X5-F1
#
_cell.length_a   1.000
_cell.length_b   1.000
_cell.length_c   1.000
_cell.angle_alpha   90.00
_cell.angle_beta   90.00
_cell.angle_gamma   90.00
#
_symmetry.space_group_name_H-M   'P 1'
#
loop_
_entity.id
_entity.type
_entity.pdbx_description
1 polymer ?
#
loop_
_entity_poly.entity_id
_entity_poly.type
_entity_poly.pdbx_seq_one_letter_code
_entity_poly.pdbx_strand_id
1 'polypeptide(L)'
;GNECSKHYTNYTENGSVVYYRYNKAKRHGPQCAARIYLLYHSDSDKITVYKTEVEHNNHHDKLRGVDENVKQCIQELYNDGVMKPKQIIRALRARNQYVRVKKTEDCEFIFNNIQIGMQVINKDLLRPTVLISDTADAIKNGFRNVFNNEYNQIMCWTHMKRKVKHCICQINDKDIRKEIMEDIEILQLFNSIPVFKLASTLFMKKWNMNNKQQNQSILDFLEYFDNEWLQSNNGWYEGIQLYASSTNSVIEATNETIKDDGTFRERHVLSRFLTIATNIINSWSVERDAFSINAKIFATETTLSLQLWTLSYQWAKPTKDIS
;
A
#
# COMPACT_ATOMS: atom_id res chain seq x y z
N GLY A 1 21.03 -17.12 -10.14
CA GLY A 1 21.41 -17.61 -8.80
C GLY A 1 20.84 -19.00 -8.64
N ASN A 2 21.67 -19.92 -8.15
CA ASN A 2 21.45 -21.37 -8.14
C ASN A 2 20.04 -21.74 -7.63
N GLU A 3 19.30 -22.50 -8.44
CA GLU A 3 17.93 -22.93 -8.16
C GLU A 3 17.91 -24.46 -8.05
N CYS A 4 17.39 -24.95 -6.93
CA CYS A 4 16.99 -26.34 -6.78
C CYS A 4 15.67 -26.52 -7.55
N SER A 5 15.64 -27.42 -8.51
CA SER A 5 14.48 -27.65 -9.38
C SER A 5 14.08 -29.12 -9.33
N LYS A 6 12.78 -29.39 -9.44
CA LYS A 6 12.26 -30.74 -9.63
C LYS A 6 12.88 -31.34 -10.90
N HIS A 7 13.51 -32.50 -10.78
CA HIS A 7 14.12 -33.20 -11.90
C HIS A 7 13.13 -34.20 -12.52
N TYR A 8 12.67 -35.16 -11.73
CA TYR A 8 11.65 -36.14 -12.13
C TYR A 8 10.96 -36.73 -10.90
N THR A 9 9.85 -37.43 -11.12
CA THR A 9 9.14 -38.20 -10.09
C THR A 9 9.16 -39.67 -10.49
N ASN A 10 9.45 -40.54 -9.54
CA ASN A 10 9.31 -41.99 -9.67
C ASN A 10 8.17 -42.45 -8.75
N TYR A 11 7.39 -43.44 -9.19
CA TYR A 11 6.30 -44.00 -8.39
C TYR A 11 6.66 -45.44 -8.03
N THR A 12 6.68 -45.74 -6.74
CA THR A 12 6.99 -47.07 -6.20
C THR A 12 5.83 -47.55 -5.33
N GLU A 13 5.85 -48.81 -4.92
CA GLU A 13 4.86 -49.38 -4.00
C GLU A 13 4.79 -48.61 -2.66
N ASN A 14 5.92 -48.05 -2.24
CA ASN A 14 6.06 -47.25 -1.02
C ASN A 14 5.64 -45.78 -1.20
N GLY A 15 5.19 -45.38 -2.40
CA GLY A 15 4.70 -44.03 -2.68
C GLY A 15 5.46 -43.29 -3.78
N SER A 16 5.38 -41.95 -3.79
CA SER A 16 5.99 -41.15 -4.86
C SER A 16 7.33 -40.55 -4.41
N VAL A 17 8.38 -40.80 -5.17
CA VAL A 17 9.73 -40.26 -4.95
C VAL A 17 9.96 -39.10 -5.89
N VAL A 18 10.10 -37.90 -5.35
CA VAL A 18 10.39 -36.69 -6.14
C VAL A 18 11.86 -36.35 -6.03
N TYR A 19 12.58 -36.43 -7.14
CA TYR A 19 13.99 -36.10 -7.21
C TYR A 19 14.19 -34.63 -7.53
N TYR A 20 15.05 -33.97 -6.77
CA TYR A 20 15.45 -32.59 -6.97
C TYR A 20 16.91 -32.51 -7.38
N ARG A 21 17.21 -31.55 -8.25
CA ARG A 21 18.58 -31.27 -8.70
C ARG A 21 18.94 -29.81 -8.45
N TYR A 22 20.19 -29.59 -8.05
CA TYR A 22 20.76 -28.25 -7.92
C TYR A 22 21.40 -27.82 -9.23
N ASN A 23 20.84 -26.78 -9.84
CA ASN A 23 21.34 -26.25 -11.11
C ASN A 23 22.38 -25.15 -10.85
N LYS A 24 23.62 -25.35 -11.29
CA LYS A 24 24.68 -24.32 -11.32
C LYS A 24 24.47 -23.30 -12.45
N ALA A 25 23.75 -23.68 -13.51
CA ALA A 25 23.40 -22.82 -14.64
C ALA A 25 21.98 -23.14 -15.15
N LYS A 26 21.30 -22.14 -15.76
CA LYS A 26 19.86 -22.23 -16.09
C LYS A 26 19.51 -23.24 -17.19
N ARG A 27 20.45 -23.70 -18.04
CA ARG A 27 20.09 -24.56 -19.19
C ARG A 27 21.06 -25.72 -19.51
N HIS A 28 22.38 -25.59 -19.40
CA HIS A 28 23.32 -26.72 -19.46
C HIS A 28 24.63 -26.32 -18.77
N GLY A 29 25.04 -27.06 -17.75
CA GLY A 29 26.27 -26.80 -16.99
C GLY A 29 26.51 -27.89 -15.94
N PRO A 30 27.73 -27.93 -15.36
CA PRO A 30 28.11 -28.96 -14.40
C PRO A 30 27.13 -29.00 -13.22
N GLN A 31 26.56 -30.17 -12.98
CA GLN A 31 25.56 -30.41 -11.94
C GLN A 31 26.25 -30.61 -10.58
N CYS A 32 25.61 -30.13 -9.50
CA CYS A 32 26.09 -30.44 -8.17
C CYS A 32 25.94 -31.94 -7.89
N ALA A 33 26.94 -32.55 -7.27
CA ALA A 33 26.90 -33.97 -6.89
C ALA A 33 25.90 -34.23 -5.76
N ALA A 34 25.59 -33.21 -4.94
CA ALA A 34 24.58 -33.28 -3.90
C ALA A 34 23.18 -33.46 -4.53
N ARG A 35 22.47 -34.52 -4.14
CA ARG A 35 21.10 -34.82 -4.57
C ARG A 35 20.18 -34.84 -3.36
N ILE A 36 18.97 -34.32 -3.55
CA ILE A 36 17.88 -34.44 -2.58
C ILE A 36 16.73 -35.16 -3.27
N TYR A 37 16.11 -36.10 -2.57
CA TYR A 37 14.82 -36.63 -2.96
C TYR A 37 13.86 -36.68 -1.79
N LEU A 38 12.58 -36.48 -2.09
CA LEU A 38 11.48 -36.55 -1.13
C LEU A 38 10.69 -37.82 -1.44
N LEU A 39 10.56 -38.70 -0.45
CA LEU A 39 9.62 -39.82 -0.50
C LEU A 39 8.33 -39.39 0.18
N TYR A 40 7.25 -39.32 -0.60
CA TYR A 40 5.88 -39.18 -0.14
C TYR A 40 5.33 -40.58 0.05
N HIS A 41 5.17 -41.01 1.30
CA HIS A 41 4.73 -42.37 1.62
C HIS A 41 3.28 -42.59 1.17
N SER A 42 2.97 -43.78 0.67
CA SER A 42 1.62 -44.13 0.21
C SER A 42 0.62 -44.34 1.36
N ASP A 43 1.13 -44.65 2.55
CA ASP A 43 0.37 -45.01 3.75
C ASP A 43 0.37 -43.91 4.83
N SER A 44 1.02 -42.78 4.58
CA SER A 44 1.21 -41.73 5.57
C SER A 44 1.40 -40.35 4.95
N ASP A 45 0.94 -39.30 5.64
CA ASP A 45 1.24 -37.90 5.29
C ASP A 45 2.70 -37.48 5.61
N LYS A 46 3.52 -38.42 6.07
CA LYS A 46 4.95 -38.20 6.30
C LYS A 46 5.67 -38.03 4.97
N ILE A 47 6.65 -37.12 4.96
CA ILE A 47 7.59 -36.96 3.86
C ILE A 47 8.98 -37.21 4.39
N THR A 48 9.67 -38.22 3.85
CA THR A 48 11.07 -38.49 4.21
C THR A 48 11.99 -37.78 3.23
N VAL A 49 12.89 -36.96 3.77
CA VAL A 49 13.92 -36.27 2.99
C VAL A 49 15.20 -37.08 3.02
N TYR A 50 15.67 -37.48 1.83
CA TYR A 50 16.96 -38.12 1.67
C TYR A 50 17.92 -37.14 1.01
N LYS A 51 19.12 -37.03 1.59
CA LYS A 51 20.22 -36.22 1.06
C LYS A 51 21.43 -37.12 0.89
N THR A 52 22.15 -36.95 -0.21
CA THR A 52 23.46 -37.60 -0.37
C THR A 52 24.47 -36.98 0.60
N GLU A 53 25.37 -37.77 1.16
CA GLU A 53 26.46 -37.29 2.05
C GLU A 53 27.54 -36.46 1.34
N VAL A 54 27.43 -36.28 0.03
CA VAL A 54 28.38 -35.49 -0.75
C VAL A 54 28.13 -34.00 -0.48
N GLU A 55 29.15 -33.32 0.07
CA GLU A 55 29.10 -31.89 0.36
C GLU A 55 28.85 -31.04 -0.91
N HIS A 56 28.22 -29.88 -0.70
CA HIS A 56 27.97 -28.92 -1.76
C HIS A 56 29.30 -28.34 -2.26
N ASN A 57 29.79 -28.82 -3.39
CA ASN A 57 30.98 -28.24 -4.03
C ASN A 57 30.71 -26.77 -4.41
N ASN A 58 31.26 -25.84 -3.62
CA ASN A 58 31.43 -24.41 -3.90
C ASN A 58 30.17 -23.61 -4.24
N HIS A 59 29.19 -23.56 -3.34
CA HIS A 59 28.25 -22.44 -3.29
C HIS A 59 27.86 -22.12 -1.85
N HIS A 60 27.97 -20.85 -1.47
CA HIS A 60 27.54 -20.36 -0.16
C HIS A 60 26.03 -20.58 0.01
N ASP A 61 25.67 -21.35 1.04
CA ASP A 61 24.30 -21.44 1.53
C ASP A 61 23.89 -20.06 2.06
N LYS A 62 23.15 -19.31 1.23
CA LYS A 62 22.36 -18.19 1.76
C LYS A 62 21.29 -18.82 2.64
N LEU A 63 21.27 -18.46 3.92
CA LEU A 63 20.17 -18.75 4.85
C LEU A 63 18.84 -18.39 4.16
N ARG A 64 18.17 -19.41 3.63
CA ARG A 64 16.84 -19.32 3.02
C ARG A 64 15.96 -20.24 3.85
N GLY A 65 15.05 -19.65 4.60
CA GLY A 65 14.09 -20.34 5.43
C GLY A 65 12.89 -19.45 5.67
N VAL A 66 11.74 -20.07 5.87
CA VAL A 66 10.59 -19.42 6.51
C VAL A 66 10.96 -19.20 7.98
N ASP A 67 10.64 -18.03 8.52
CA ASP A 67 10.87 -17.71 9.93
C ASP A 67 10.23 -18.78 10.83
N GLU A 68 10.87 -19.14 11.95
CA GLU A 68 10.42 -20.26 12.79
C GLU A 68 9.03 -19.98 13.39
N ASN A 69 8.71 -18.72 13.70
CA ASN A 69 7.38 -18.34 14.16
C ASN A 69 6.32 -18.55 13.08
N VAL A 70 6.67 -18.27 11.82
CA VAL A 70 5.77 -18.50 10.68
C VAL A 70 5.58 -19.99 10.45
N LYS A 71 6.61 -20.83 10.63
CA LYS A 71 6.47 -22.29 10.58
C LYS A 71 5.56 -22.82 11.67
N GLN A 72 5.75 -22.37 12.92
CA GLN A 72 4.90 -22.76 14.04
C GLN A 72 3.43 -22.37 13.78
N CYS A 73 3.18 -21.19 13.24
CA CYS A 73 1.83 -20.76 12.96
C CYS A 73 1.20 -21.48 11.75
N ILE A 74 2.00 -21.87 10.76
CA ILE A 74 1.54 -22.79 9.70
C ILE A 74 1.16 -24.15 10.30
N GLN A 75 1.92 -24.65 11.27
CA GLN A 75 1.62 -25.90 11.96
C GLN A 75 0.32 -25.82 12.78
N GLU A 76 0.10 -24.72 13.51
CA GLU A 76 -1.16 -24.45 14.22
C GLU A 76 -2.33 -24.42 13.24
N LEU A 77 -2.21 -23.65 12.15
CA LEU A 77 -3.24 -23.57 11.11
C LEU A 77 -3.55 -24.94 10.49
N TYR A 78 -2.53 -25.76 10.30
CA TYR A 78 -2.71 -27.14 9.82
C TYR A 78 -3.48 -27.99 10.84
N ASN A 79 -3.13 -27.91 12.12
CA ASN A 79 -3.83 -28.62 13.20
C ASN A 79 -5.29 -28.14 13.35
N ASP A 80 -5.56 -26.86 13.05
CA ASP A 80 -6.90 -26.26 13.00
C ASP A 80 -7.69 -26.63 11.72
N GLY A 81 -7.15 -27.51 10.87
CA GLY A 81 -7.79 -27.98 9.63
C GLY A 81 -7.67 -27.02 8.43
N VAL A 82 -6.85 -25.96 8.53
CA VAL A 82 -6.60 -25.02 7.43
C VAL A 82 -5.48 -25.55 6.52
N MET A 83 -5.85 -26.39 5.57
CA MET A 83 -4.87 -27.09 4.71
C MET A 83 -4.60 -26.39 3.37
N LYS A 84 -5.47 -25.49 2.90
CA LYS A 84 -5.31 -24.87 1.56
C LYS A 84 -4.29 -23.72 1.62
N PRO A 85 -3.28 -23.67 0.73
CA PRO A 85 -2.25 -22.61 0.74
C PRO A 85 -2.80 -21.18 0.73
N LYS A 86 -3.89 -20.91 -0.01
CA LYS A 86 -4.55 -19.59 -0.02
C LYS A 86 -5.15 -19.22 1.34
N GLN A 87 -5.71 -20.19 2.06
CA GLN A 87 -6.29 -19.97 3.40
C GLN A 87 -5.18 -19.76 4.44
N ILE A 88 -4.09 -20.53 4.35
CA ILE A 88 -2.89 -20.35 5.19
C ILE A 88 -2.31 -18.95 4.99
N ILE A 89 -2.11 -18.50 3.74
CA ILE A 89 -1.61 -17.15 3.46
C ILE A 89 -2.57 -16.08 3.98
N ARG A 90 -3.88 -16.27 3.85
CA ARG A 90 -4.88 -15.33 4.39
C ARG A 90 -4.81 -15.26 5.92
N ALA A 91 -4.69 -16.40 6.59
CA ALA A 91 -4.60 -16.48 8.04
C ALA A 91 -3.27 -15.88 8.56
N LEU A 92 -2.14 -16.16 7.90
CA LEU A 92 -0.86 -15.55 8.24
C LEU A 92 -0.86 -14.03 8.03
N ARG A 93 -1.57 -13.53 7.00
CA ARG A 93 -1.79 -12.08 6.82
C ARG A 93 -2.67 -11.48 7.90
N ALA A 94 -3.75 -12.18 8.28
CA ALA A 94 -4.65 -11.75 9.35
C ALA A 94 -3.94 -11.73 10.72
N ARG A 95 -3.01 -12.65 10.94
CA ARG A 95 -2.13 -12.71 12.13
C ARG A 95 -0.91 -11.78 12.03
N ASN A 96 -0.79 -11.00 10.95
CA ASN A 96 0.33 -10.09 10.67
C ASN A 96 1.73 -10.77 10.58
N GLN A 97 1.78 -12.09 10.45
CA GLN A 97 3.01 -12.87 10.42
C GLN A 97 3.55 -13.11 9.00
N TYR A 98 2.74 -12.85 7.97
CA TYR A 98 3.18 -12.91 6.58
C TYR A 98 2.67 -11.72 5.78
N VAL A 99 3.25 -10.56 6.05
CA VAL A 99 3.15 -9.38 5.20
C VAL A 99 4.57 -8.99 4.86
N ARG A 100 4.94 -8.97 3.56
CA ARG A 100 6.16 -8.26 3.15
C ARG A 100 5.88 -6.79 3.43
N VAL A 101 6.29 -6.32 4.60
CA VAL A 101 6.23 -4.90 4.95
C VAL A 101 7.11 -4.16 3.95
N LYS A 102 6.55 -3.12 3.33
CA LYS A 102 7.29 -2.23 2.44
C LYS A 102 8.45 -1.64 3.23
N LYS A 103 9.68 -1.83 2.77
CA LYS A 103 10.85 -1.34 3.48
C LYS A 103 11.31 0.01 2.92
N THR A 104 12.08 0.75 3.71
CA THR A 104 12.69 2.01 3.29
C THR A 104 13.53 1.81 2.02
N GLU A 105 14.32 0.74 1.96
CA GLU A 105 15.22 0.45 0.83
C GLU A 105 14.43 0.16 -0.45
N ASP A 106 13.24 -0.44 -0.35
CA ASP A 106 12.35 -0.64 -1.50
C ASP A 106 11.89 0.72 -2.08
N CYS A 107 11.64 1.70 -1.21
CA CYS A 107 11.20 3.05 -1.61
C CYS A 107 12.36 3.87 -2.18
N GLU A 108 13.53 3.84 -1.51
CA GLU A 108 14.75 4.47 -2.01
C GLU A 108 15.12 3.97 -3.39
N PHE A 109 15.04 2.66 -3.61
CA PHE A 109 15.29 2.08 -4.93
C PHE A 109 14.37 2.70 -5.98
N ILE A 110 13.06 2.80 -5.72
CA ILE A 110 12.10 3.41 -6.65
C ILE A 110 12.45 4.87 -6.93
N PHE A 111 12.68 5.68 -5.88
CA PHE A 111 12.96 7.11 -6.04
C PHE A 111 14.30 7.37 -6.76
N ASN A 112 15.34 6.58 -6.49
CA ASN A 112 16.60 6.68 -7.20
C ASN A 112 16.45 6.36 -8.70
N ASN A 113 15.62 5.37 -9.06
CA ASN A 113 15.36 5.07 -10.46
C ASN A 113 14.65 6.22 -11.19
N ILE A 114 13.85 7.03 -10.49
CA ILE A 114 13.26 8.25 -11.07
C ILE A 114 14.37 9.27 -11.39
N GLN A 115 15.32 9.49 -10.47
CA GLN A 115 16.46 10.40 -10.71
C GLN A 115 17.33 9.93 -11.89
N ILE A 116 17.63 8.63 -11.95
CA ILE A 116 18.35 8.03 -13.09
C ILE A 116 17.57 8.25 -14.39
N GLY A 117 16.25 8.03 -14.37
CA GLY A 117 15.40 8.29 -15.53
C GLY A 117 15.48 9.74 -16.02
N MET A 118 15.56 10.71 -15.11
CA MET A 118 15.71 12.13 -15.46
C MET A 118 17.03 12.43 -16.15
N GLN A 119 18.12 11.85 -15.64
CA GLN A 119 19.43 11.97 -16.27
C GLN A 119 19.45 11.36 -17.67
N VAL A 120 18.82 10.19 -17.86
CA VAL A 120 18.76 9.50 -19.16
C VAL A 120 18.04 10.35 -20.21
N ILE A 121 17.02 11.11 -19.83
CA ILE A 121 16.32 12.03 -20.75
C ILE A 121 16.89 13.45 -20.76
N ASN A 122 18.10 13.63 -20.22
CA ASN A 122 18.83 14.90 -20.16
C ASN A 122 18.02 16.06 -19.55
N LYS A 123 17.26 15.75 -18.48
CA LYS A 123 16.55 16.74 -17.67
C LYS A 123 17.22 16.91 -16.31
N ASP A 124 16.98 18.06 -15.71
CA ASP A 124 17.43 18.35 -14.36
C ASP A 124 16.90 17.33 -13.35
N LEU A 125 17.70 17.05 -12.33
CA LEU A 125 17.31 16.20 -11.22
C LEU A 125 16.08 16.78 -10.51
N LEU A 126 15.14 15.90 -10.15
CA LEU A 126 13.94 16.32 -9.45
C LEU A 126 14.28 16.82 -8.05
N ARG A 127 13.65 17.94 -7.67
CA ARG A 127 13.67 18.51 -6.32
C ARG A 127 12.22 18.70 -5.83
N PRO A 128 11.52 17.60 -5.54
CA PRO A 128 10.09 17.64 -5.24
C PRO A 128 9.82 18.32 -3.89
N THR A 129 9.07 19.41 -3.88
CA THR A 129 8.72 20.17 -2.67
C THR A 129 7.53 19.59 -1.90
N VAL A 130 6.87 18.57 -2.43
CA VAL A 130 5.64 17.99 -1.88
C VAL A 130 5.67 16.47 -2.01
N LEU A 131 5.27 15.77 -0.95
CA LEU A 131 5.06 14.32 -0.93
C LEU A 131 3.64 14.00 -0.46
N ILE A 132 2.80 13.49 -1.37
CA ILE A 132 1.46 12.99 -1.04
C ILE A 132 1.55 11.47 -0.81
N SER A 133 1.16 11.00 0.38
CA SER A 133 1.20 9.57 0.71
C SER A 133 0.19 9.19 1.81
N ASP A 134 0.10 7.89 2.12
CA ASP A 134 -0.65 7.31 3.24
C ASP A 134 0.11 7.37 4.58
N THR A 135 1.13 8.24 4.66
CA THR A 135 2.06 8.43 5.79
C THR A 135 2.85 7.17 6.20
N ALA A 136 3.03 6.16 5.34
CA ALA A 136 3.89 5.03 5.68
C ALA A 136 5.36 5.46 5.87
N ASP A 137 5.97 5.13 7.01
CA ASP A 137 7.34 5.57 7.37
C ASP A 137 8.40 5.19 6.34
N ALA A 138 8.29 3.98 5.76
CA ALA A 138 9.18 3.52 4.71
C ALA A 138 9.21 4.48 3.49
N ILE A 139 8.05 5.05 3.13
CA ILE A 139 7.94 6.01 2.02
C ILE A 139 8.57 7.34 2.42
N LYS A 140 8.25 7.85 3.61
CA LYS A 140 8.80 9.12 4.12
C LYS A 140 10.33 9.08 4.19
N ASN A 141 10.86 8.01 4.77
CA ASN A 141 12.29 7.82 4.94
C ASN A 141 12.98 7.66 3.59
N GLY A 142 12.44 6.83 2.70
CA GLY A 142 13.06 6.64 1.39
C GLY A 142 13.03 7.90 0.54
N PHE A 143 11.96 8.70 0.63
CA PHE A 143 11.86 9.98 -0.07
C PHE A 143 12.90 10.98 0.47
N ARG A 144 13.00 11.12 1.80
CA ARG A 144 13.98 11.99 2.45
C ARG A 144 15.41 11.60 2.09
N ASN A 145 15.73 10.31 2.10
CA ASN A 145 17.08 9.81 1.83
C ASN A 145 17.52 10.07 0.37
N VAL A 146 16.58 10.04 -0.58
CA VAL A 146 16.91 10.22 -2.01
C VAL A 146 16.92 11.69 -2.44
N PHE A 147 15.87 12.45 -2.10
CA PHE A 147 15.74 13.82 -2.60
C PHE A 147 16.41 14.85 -1.70
N ASN A 148 16.58 14.53 -0.41
CA ASN A 148 17.30 15.33 0.60
C ASN A 148 16.99 16.84 0.57
N ASN A 149 15.74 17.19 0.32
CA ASN A 149 15.26 18.56 0.31
C ASN A 149 14.13 18.74 1.33
N GLU A 150 13.87 20.00 1.70
CA GLU A 150 12.66 20.32 2.47
C GLU A 150 11.42 20.06 1.61
N TYR A 151 10.43 19.40 2.19
CA TYR A 151 9.18 19.08 1.52
C TYR A 151 7.99 19.14 2.47
N ASN A 152 6.83 19.50 1.93
CA ASN A 152 5.55 19.39 2.60
C ASN A 152 5.04 17.95 2.48
N GLN A 153 4.82 17.30 3.63
CA GLN A 153 4.21 15.99 3.65
C GLN A 153 2.69 16.14 3.71
N ILE A 154 2.02 15.69 2.65
CA ILE A 154 0.56 15.71 2.54
C ILE A 154 0.04 14.31 2.85
N MET A 155 -0.84 14.24 3.84
CA MET A 155 -1.60 13.04 4.13
C MET A 155 -2.78 12.97 3.18
N CYS A 156 -2.89 11.86 2.45
CA CYS A 156 -4.03 11.66 1.54
C CYS A 156 -5.36 11.69 2.32
N TRP A 157 -6.25 12.61 1.93
CA TRP A 157 -7.56 12.78 2.54
C TRP A 157 -8.40 11.50 2.51
N THR A 158 -8.46 10.80 1.37
CA THR A 158 -9.21 9.54 1.25
C THR A 158 -8.74 8.48 2.28
N HIS A 159 -7.43 8.38 2.51
CA HIS A 159 -6.85 7.43 3.47
C HIS A 159 -7.14 7.86 4.91
N MET A 160 -6.97 9.13 5.22
CA MET A 160 -7.28 9.71 6.53
C MET A 160 -8.77 9.51 6.85
N LYS A 161 -9.66 9.94 5.95
CA LYS A 161 -11.12 9.81 6.08
C LYS A 161 -11.55 8.36 6.29
N ARG A 162 -10.94 7.40 5.59
CA ARG A 162 -11.23 5.97 5.75
C ARG A 162 -10.84 5.47 7.15
N LYS A 163 -9.67 5.86 7.66
CA LYS A 163 -9.22 5.51 9.02
C LYS A 163 -10.09 6.15 10.09
N VAL A 164 -10.39 7.45 9.96
CA VAL A 164 -11.30 8.16 10.87
C VAL A 164 -12.68 7.50 10.88
N LYS A 165 -13.24 7.16 9.71
CA LYS A 165 -14.53 6.44 9.63
C LYS A 165 -14.50 5.09 10.35
N HIS A 166 -13.40 4.35 10.28
CA HIS A 166 -13.27 3.09 10.99
C HIS A 166 -13.30 3.28 12.51
N CYS A 167 -12.61 4.30 13.02
CA CYS A 167 -12.57 4.60 14.46
C CYS A 167 -13.87 5.23 14.96
N ILE A 168 -14.46 6.16 14.20
CA ILE A 168 -15.68 6.86 14.62
C ILE A 168 -16.89 5.91 14.70
N CYS A 169 -16.88 4.80 13.96
CA CYS A 169 -17.91 3.76 14.04
C CYS A 169 -18.06 3.17 15.45
N GLN A 170 -17.05 3.29 16.32
CA GLN A 170 -17.10 2.85 17.73
C GLN A 170 -18.02 3.72 18.61
N ILE A 171 -18.40 4.92 18.14
CA ILE A 171 -19.41 5.75 18.80
C ILE A 171 -20.79 5.16 18.47
N ASN A 172 -21.57 4.83 19.50
CA ASN A 172 -22.88 4.18 19.32
C ASN A 172 -23.91 5.08 18.64
N ASP A 173 -23.88 6.38 18.95
CA ASP A 173 -24.83 7.36 18.44
C ASP A 173 -24.52 7.71 16.98
N LYS A 174 -25.46 7.39 16.08
CA LYS A 174 -25.30 7.61 14.64
C LYS A 174 -25.35 9.08 14.24
N ASP A 175 -26.14 9.89 14.93
CA ASP A 175 -26.32 11.30 14.60
C ASP A 175 -25.10 12.09 15.05
N ILE A 176 -24.57 11.80 16.24
CA ILE A 176 -23.31 12.36 16.72
C ILE A 176 -22.15 12.00 15.76
N ARG A 177 -22.05 10.74 15.32
CA ARG A 177 -21.02 10.34 14.34
C ARG A 177 -21.11 11.17 13.05
N LYS A 178 -22.33 11.40 12.58
CA LYS A 178 -22.56 12.15 11.35
C LYS A 178 -22.10 13.61 11.51
N GLU A 179 -22.51 14.26 12.59
CA GLU A 179 -22.13 15.66 12.87
C GLU A 179 -20.62 15.83 13.07
N ILE A 180 -19.96 14.91 13.78
CA ILE A 180 -18.50 14.95 13.94
C ILE A 180 -17.82 14.82 12.57
N MET A 181 -18.27 13.89 11.72
CA MET A 181 -17.69 13.72 10.38
C MET A 181 -17.91 14.96 9.50
N GLU A 182 -19.08 15.60 9.58
CA GLU A 182 -19.36 16.85 8.86
C GLU A 182 -18.41 17.97 9.30
N ASP A 183 -18.17 18.12 10.61
CA ASP A 183 -17.18 19.07 11.12
C ASP A 183 -15.75 18.76 10.63
N ILE A 184 -15.35 17.48 10.59
CA ILE A 184 -14.04 17.06 10.07
C ILE A 184 -13.93 17.35 8.56
N GLU A 185 -15.01 17.17 7.81
CA GLU A 185 -15.07 17.55 6.39
C GLU A 185 -14.93 19.07 6.21
N ILE A 186 -15.48 19.88 7.11
CA ILE A 186 -15.26 21.34 7.12
C ILE A 186 -13.80 21.66 7.47
N LEU A 187 -13.21 20.99 8.47
CA LEU A 187 -11.80 21.16 8.84
C LEU A 187 -10.87 20.94 7.63
N GLN A 188 -11.21 19.97 6.78
CA GLN A 188 -10.42 19.63 5.59
C GLN A 188 -10.35 20.79 4.58
N LEU A 189 -11.39 21.61 4.50
CA LEU A 189 -11.52 22.69 3.50
C LEU A 189 -10.80 23.98 3.90
N PHE A 190 -10.27 24.08 5.13
CA PHE A 190 -9.54 25.29 5.52
C PHE A 190 -8.30 25.49 4.66
N ASN A 191 -8.12 26.72 4.20
CA ASN A 191 -7.10 27.11 3.23
C ASN A 191 -5.84 27.73 3.87
N SER A 192 -5.75 27.76 5.21
CA SER A 192 -4.59 28.33 5.90
C SER A 192 -4.26 27.60 7.20
N ILE A 193 -2.96 27.53 7.51
CA ILE A 193 -2.44 26.89 8.73
C ILE A 193 -3.02 27.56 10.00
N PRO A 194 -3.02 28.91 10.15
CA PRO A 194 -3.56 29.55 11.35
C PRO A 194 -5.05 29.27 11.56
N VAL A 195 -5.83 29.32 10.48
CA VAL A 195 -7.29 29.08 10.57
C VAL A 195 -7.56 27.62 10.89
N PHE A 196 -6.85 26.68 10.25
CA PHE A 196 -6.96 25.25 10.56
C PHE A 196 -6.64 24.95 12.03
N LYS A 197 -5.56 25.53 12.58
CA LYS A 197 -5.18 25.35 14.00
C LYS A 197 -6.24 25.89 14.96
N LEU A 198 -6.79 27.07 14.67
CA LEU A 198 -7.87 27.65 15.47
C LEU A 198 -9.14 26.80 15.39
N ALA A 199 -9.54 26.40 14.18
CA ALA A 199 -10.71 25.57 13.96
C ALA A 199 -10.57 24.20 14.64
N SER A 200 -9.39 23.59 14.59
CA SER A 200 -9.09 22.33 15.30
C SER A 200 -9.25 22.48 16.81
N THR A 201 -8.78 23.60 17.38
CA THR A 201 -8.97 23.90 18.80
C THR A 201 -10.46 24.06 19.14
N LEU A 202 -11.23 24.74 18.29
CA LEU A 202 -12.67 24.92 18.48
C LEU A 202 -13.44 23.61 18.31
N PHE A 203 -13.05 22.76 17.37
CA PHE A 203 -13.57 21.40 17.19
C PHE A 203 -13.42 20.58 18.47
N MET A 204 -12.21 20.53 19.03
CA MET A 204 -11.94 19.81 20.27
C MET A 204 -12.77 20.36 21.43
N LYS A 205 -12.91 21.68 21.56
CA LYS A 205 -13.76 22.31 22.58
C LYS A 205 -15.24 21.96 22.40
N LYS A 206 -15.77 22.08 21.19
CA LYS A 206 -17.17 21.76 20.85
C LYS A 206 -17.52 20.35 21.29
N TRP A 207 -16.73 19.37 20.87
CA TRP A 207 -17.06 17.96 21.11
C TRP A 207 -16.79 17.50 22.55
N ASN A 208 -15.84 18.11 23.25
CA ASN A 208 -15.71 17.91 24.70
C ASN A 208 -16.91 18.50 25.47
N MET A 209 -17.38 19.70 25.10
CA MET A 209 -18.54 20.33 25.75
C MET A 209 -19.86 19.62 25.44
N ASN A 210 -20.02 19.13 24.21
CA ASN A 210 -21.22 18.40 23.78
C ASN A 210 -21.31 17.01 24.41
N ASN A 211 -20.20 16.44 24.89
CA ASN A 211 -20.19 15.16 25.59
C ASN A 211 -20.66 15.26 27.06
N LYS A 212 -21.84 15.87 27.29
CA LYS A 212 -22.39 16.15 28.64
C LYS A 212 -22.55 14.92 29.51
N GLN A 213 -22.78 13.75 28.91
CA GLN A 213 -22.96 12.48 29.59
C GLN A 213 -21.64 11.72 29.83
N GLN A 214 -20.49 12.33 29.51
CA GLN A 214 -19.17 11.68 29.59
C GLN A 214 -19.15 10.31 28.90
N ASN A 215 -19.68 10.24 27.68
CA ASN A 215 -19.63 9.03 26.89
C ASN A 215 -18.17 8.72 26.54
N GLN A 216 -17.67 7.60 27.07
CA GLN A 216 -16.28 7.19 26.91
C GLN A 216 -15.89 7.00 25.44
N SER A 217 -16.78 6.44 24.61
CA SER A 217 -16.49 6.23 23.18
C SER A 217 -16.22 7.54 22.42
N ILE A 218 -16.82 8.65 22.84
CA ILE A 218 -16.57 9.97 22.27
C ILE A 218 -15.20 10.48 22.75
N LEU A 219 -14.88 10.32 24.04
CA LEU A 219 -13.59 10.73 24.60
C LEU A 219 -12.44 9.96 23.92
N ASP A 220 -12.58 8.64 23.80
CA ASP A 220 -11.58 7.77 23.15
C ASP A 220 -11.37 8.19 21.69
N PHE A 221 -12.45 8.53 20.97
CA PHE A 221 -12.35 9.03 19.61
C PHE A 221 -11.64 10.39 19.54
N LEU A 222 -11.97 11.32 20.44
CA LEU A 222 -11.35 12.65 20.46
C LEU A 222 -9.86 12.58 20.80
N GLU A 223 -9.48 11.75 21.77
CA GLU A 223 -8.08 11.49 22.11
C GLU A 223 -7.33 10.87 20.93
N TYR A 224 -7.91 9.85 20.29
CA TYR A 224 -7.39 9.27 19.06
C TYR A 224 -7.22 10.34 17.96
N PHE A 225 -8.23 11.18 17.75
CA PHE A 225 -8.23 12.16 16.67
C PHE A 225 -7.18 13.25 16.89
N ASP A 226 -7.03 13.75 18.12
CA ASP A 226 -5.99 14.73 18.45
C ASP A 226 -4.60 14.15 18.22
N ASN A 227 -4.31 13.01 18.87
CA ASN A 227 -2.99 12.37 18.80
C ASN A 227 -2.58 11.99 17.37
N GLU A 228 -3.47 11.32 16.62
CA GLU A 228 -3.15 10.80 15.29
C GLU A 228 -3.24 11.87 14.20
N TRP A 229 -4.27 12.72 14.21
CA TRP A 229 -4.63 13.57 13.07
C TRP A 229 -4.40 15.06 13.26
N LEU A 230 -4.27 15.56 14.50
CA LEU A 230 -3.98 16.97 14.76
C LEU A 230 -2.51 17.19 15.16
N GLN A 231 -1.94 16.26 15.94
CA GLN A 231 -0.54 16.32 16.38
C GLN A 231 0.40 15.62 15.39
N SER A 232 0.15 14.34 15.08
CA SER A 232 1.13 13.52 14.35
C SER A 232 1.03 13.63 12.82
N ASN A 233 -0.18 13.57 12.26
CA ASN A 233 -0.39 13.50 10.81
C ASN A 233 -1.34 14.60 10.31
N ASN A 234 -1.08 15.87 10.63
CA ASN A 234 -1.99 16.99 10.34
C ASN A 234 -2.01 17.52 8.89
N GLY A 235 -1.22 16.94 7.98
CA GLY A 235 -1.11 17.41 6.59
C GLY A 235 -2.27 17.01 5.66
N TRP A 236 -3.52 16.93 6.12
CA TRP A 236 -4.67 16.43 5.34
C TRP A 236 -5.68 17.52 4.89
N TYR A 237 -5.52 18.76 5.33
CA TYR A 237 -6.36 19.90 4.95
C TYR A 237 -5.79 20.64 3.72
N GLU A 238 -6.66 21.27 2.91
CA GLU A 238 -6.28 21.91 1.64
C GLU A 238 -5.21 23.01 1.81
N GLY A 239 -5.26 23.74 2.92
CA GLY A 239 -4.35 24.84 3.23
C GLY A 239 -2.89 24.44 3.45
N ILE A 240 -2.56 23.15 3.53
CA ILE A 240 -1.16 22.69 3.61
C ILE A 240 -0.40 22.96 2.32
N GLN A 241 -1.09 22.83 1.19
CA GLN A 241 -0.55 23.05 -0.14
C GLN A 241 -1.71 23.35 -1.08
N LEU A 242 -1.96 24.63 -1.29
CA LEU A 242 -3.00 25.08 -2.21
C LEU A 242 -2.72 24.53 -3.61
N TYR A 243 -3.80 24.11 -4.28
CA TYR A 243 -3.80 23.57 -5.64
C TYR A 243 -3.10 22.21 -5.82
N ALA A 244 -2.59 21.60 -4.76
CA ALA A 244 -2.23 20.19 -4.80
C ALA A 244 -3.49 19.33 -4.66
N SER A 245 -3.47 18.11 -5.22
CA SER A 245 -4.57 17.19 -5.00
C SER A 245 -4.56 16.68 -3.55
N SER A 246 -5.65 16.88 -2.82
CA SER A 246 -5.85 16.32 -1.48
C SER A 246 -6.11 14.82 -1.48
N THR A 247 -6.40 14.22 -2.64
CA THR A 247 -6.66 12.79 -2.79
C THR A 247 -5.62 12.12 -3.67
N ASN A 248 -5.33 10.86 -3.40
CA ASN A 248 -4.52 10.02 -4.28
C ASN A 248 -5.38 9.19 -5.24
N SER A 249 -6.62 9.60 -5.49
CA SER A 249 -7.60 8.86 -6.30
C SER A 249 -7.08 8.53 -7.71
N VAL A 250 -6.30 9.44 -8.31
CA VAL A 250 -5.66 9.22 -9.62
C VAL A 250 -4.65 8.05 -9.56
N ILE A 251 -3.91 7.95 -8.46
CA ILE A 251 -2.94 6.87 -8.22
C ILE A 251 -3.68 5.57 -7.89
N GLU A 252 -4.76 5.63 -7.11
CA GLU A 252 -5.61 4.46 -6.84
C GLU A 252 -6.22 3.91 -8.15
N ALA A 253 -6.78 4.76 -9.01
CA ALA A 253 -7.31 4.37 -10.31
C ALA A 253 -6.21 3.78 -11.22
N THR A 254 -5.02 4.38 -11.23
CA THR A 254 -3.85 3.82 -11.95
C THR A 254 -3.50 2.42 -11.44
N ASN A 255 -3.48 2.23 -10.12
CA ASN A 255 -3.23 0.93 -9.52
C ASN A 255 -4.32 -0.09 -9.87
N GLU A 256 -5.57 0.34 -9.96
CA GLU A 256 -6.69 -0.50 -10.42
C GLU A 256 -6.49 -0.92 -11.88
N THR A 257 -6.21 0.00 -12.81
CA THR A 257 -5.91 -0.35 -14.22
C THR A 257 -4.74 -1.34 -14.33
N ILE A 258 -3.65 -1.15 -13.57
CA ILE A 258 -2.53 -2.11 -13.58
C ILE A 258 -2.98 -3.47 -13.04
N LYS A 259 -3.81 -3.50 -12.00
CA LYS A 259 -4.29 -4.74 -11.37
C LYS A 259 -5.30 -5.46 -12.26
N ASP A 260 -6.33 -4.78 -12.73
CA ASP A 260 -7.47 -5.38 -13.39
C ASP A 260 -7.21 -5.60 -14.87
N ASP A 261 -6.64 -4.62 -15.57
CA ASP A 261 -6.46 -4.68 -17.02
C ASP A 261 -5.06 -5.16 -17.41
N GLY A 262 -4.04 -4.74 -16.65
CA GLY A 262 -2.65 -5.06 -16.97
C GLY A 262 -2.24 -6.46 -16.53
N THR A 263 -2.45 -6.76 -15.25
CA THR A 263 -1.92 -7.96 -14.61
C THR A 263 -2.98 -9.01 -14.31
N PHE A 264 -4.27 -8.68 -14.44
CA PHE A 264 -5.41 -9.51 -14.04
C PHE A 264 -5.30 -10.02 -12.59
N ARG A 265 -4.68 -9.20 -11.73
CA ARG A 265 -4.33 -9.49 -10.32
C ARG A 265 -3.43 -10.71 -10.14
N GLU A 266 -2.75 -11.14 -11.20
CA GLU A 266 -1.79 -12.24 -11.17
C GLU A 266 -0.37 -11.74 -10.92
N ARG A 267 0.46 -12.63 -10.37
CA ARG A 267 1.89 -12.36 -10.21
C ARG A 267 2.60 -12.67 -11.52
N HIS A 268 3.31 -11.68 -12.05
CA HIS A 268 4.10 -11.82 -13.27
C HIS A 268 5.59 -11.87 -12.95
N VAL A 269 6.36 -12.54 -13.80
CA VAL A 269 7.82 -12.38 -13.83
C VAL A 269 8.17 -10.95 -14.25
N LEU A 270 9.30 -10.42 -13.77
CA LEU A 270 9.65 -9.01 -13.95
C LEU A 270 9.64 -8.57 -15.42
N SER A 271 10.18 -9.37 -16.34
CA SER A 271 10.19 -9.05 -17.77
C SER A 271 8.78 -8.85 -18.34
N ARG A 272 7.85 -9.75 -17.98
CA ARG A 272 6.46 -9.67 -18.41
C ARG A 272 5.77 -8.44 -17.79
N PHE A 273 6.01 -8.17 -16.51
CA PHE A 273 5.47 -6.99 -15.85
C PHE A 273 5.96 -5.70 -16.51
N LEU A 274 7.25 -5.60 -16.86
CA LEU A 274 7.79 -4.44 -17.56
C LEU A 274 7.13 -4.25 -18.93
N THR A 275 6.92 -5.31 -19.70
CA THR A 275 6.17 -5.21 -20.97
C THR A 275 4.74 -4.69 -20.76
N ILE A 276 4.02 -5.20 -19.75
CA ILE A 276 2.67 -4.74 -19.42
C ILE A 276 2.69 -3.25 -19.05
N ALA A 277 3.59 -2.85 -18.15
CA ALA A 277 3.71 -1.46 -17.71
C ALA A 277 4.05 -0.51 -18.86
N THR A 278 4.99 -0.89 -19.74
CA THR A 278 5.35 -0.12 -20.93
C THR A 278 4.16 0.02 -21.89
N ASN A 279 3.38 -1.03 -22.10
CA ASN A 279 2.20 -0.97 -22.98
C ASN A 279 1.12 -0.03 -22.43
N ILE A 280 0.87 -0.07 -21.11
CA ILE A 280 -0.07 0.84 -20.43
C ILE A 280 0.39 2.29 -20.62
N ILE A 281 1.66 2.58 -20.33
CA ILE A 281 2.22 3.94 -20.49
C ILE A 281 2.13 4.39 -21.95
N ASN A 282 2.46 3.52 -22.91
CA ASN A 282 2.39 3.85 -24.33
C ASN A 282 0.96 4.18 -24.77
N SER A 283 -0.03 3.37 -24.36
CA SER A 283 -1.44 3.63 -24.62
C SER A 283 -1.88 4.99 -24.06
N TRP A 284 -1.51 5.28 -22.81
CA TRP A 284 -1.81 6.58 -22.20
C TRP A 284 -1.14 7.76 -22.90
N SER A 285 0.09 7.59 -23.39
CA SER A 285 0.77 8.63 -24.16
C SER A 285 0.04 8.92 -25.47
N VAL A 286 -0.39 7.89 -26.19
CA VAL A 286 -1.13 8.04 -27.46
C VAL A 286 -2.52 8.65 -27.23
N GLU A 287 -3.23 8.23 -26.20
CA GLU A 287 -4.56 8.77 -25.86
C GLU A 287 -4.50 10.24 -25.44
N ARG A 288 -3.36 10.73 -24.95
CA ARG A 288 -3.18 12.11 -24.47
C ARG A 288 -2.41 12.99 -25.46
N ASP A 289 -2.10 12.47 -26.64
CA ASP A 289 -1.54 13.27 -27.72
C ASP A 289 -2.61 14.24 -28.24
N ALA A 290 -2.34 15.54 -28.15
CA ALA A 290 -3.25 16.59 -28.59
C ALA A 290 -3.55 16.53 -30.10
N PHE A 291 -2.69 15.87 -30.88
CA PHE A 291 -2.90 15.66 -32.32
C PHE A 291 -3.73 14.42 -32.64
N SER A 292 -4.08 13.61 -31.64
CA SER A 292 -4.94 12.44 -31.82
C SER A 292 -6.40 12.86 -32.01
N ILE A 293 -7.09 12.22 -32.96
CA ILE A 293 -8.54 12.44 -33.20
C ILE A 293 -9.37 12.12 -31.95
N ASN A 294 -8.89 11.17 -31.13
CA ASN A 294 -9.55 10.73 -29.90
C ASN A 294 -8.80 11.21 -28.64
N ALA A 295 -8.13 12.36 -28.71
CA ALA A 295 -7.36 12.91 -27.60
C ALA A 295 -8.23 13.08 -26.34
N LYS A 296 -7.79 12.50 -25.23
CA LYS A 296 -8.31 12.79 -23.89
C LYS A 296 -7.71 14.11 -23.41
N ILE A 297 -8.40 15.22 -23.70
CA ILE A 297 -8.01 16.57 -23.30
C ILE A 297 -8.28 16.75 -21.80
N PHE A 298 -7.28 17.21 -21.06
CA PHE A 298 -7.46 17.54 -19.65
C PHE A 298 -8.27 18.84 -19.51
N ALA A 299 -9.26 18.82 -18.62
CA ALA A 299 -9.96 20.04 -18.23
C ALA A 299 -8.96 20.98 -17.53
N THR A 300 -8.75 22.16 -18.11
CA THR A 300 -7.86 23.20 -17.56
C THR A 300 -8.59 24.14 -16.61
N GLU A 301 -9.92 24.10 -16.60
CA GLU A 301 -10.77 24.93 -15.77
C GLU A 301 -11.78 24.07 -15.02
N THR A 302 -12.08 24.49 -13.80
CA THR A 302 -13.06 23.81 -12.96
C THR A 302 -14.46 23.98 -13.56
N THR A 303 -15.13 22.87 -13.87
CA THR A 303 -16.55 22.93 -14.23
C THR A 303 -17.37 23.22 -12.97
N LEU A 304 -17.82 24.46 -12.82
CA LEU A 304 -18.69 24.86 -11.72
C LEU A 304 -20.03 24.14 -11.85
N SER A 305 -20.30 23.19 -10.95
CA SER A 305 -21.59 22.49 -10.92
C SER A 305 -22.69 23.39 -10.34
N LEU A 306 -23.95 23.13 -10.70
CA LEU A 306 -25.11 23.79 -10.10
C LEU A 306 -25.14 23.62 -8.58
N GLN A 307 -24.70 22.46 -8.08
CA GLN A 307 -24.60 22.18 -6.64
C GLN A 307 -23.57 23.10 -5.97
N LEU A 308 -22.40 23.29 -6.59
CA LEU A 308 -21.36 24.18 -6.06
C LEU A 308 -21.85 25.65 -6.06
N TRP A 309 -22.52 26.08 -7.13
CA TRP A 309 -23.18 27.38 -7.20
C TRP A 309 -24.22 27.59 -6.08
N THR A 310 -25.04 26.57 -5.82
CA THR A 310 -26.09 26.62 -4.78
C THR A 310 -25.48 26.75 -3.39
N LEU A 311 -24.43 25.98 -3.09
CA LEU A 311 -23.70 26.05 -1.82
C LEU A 311 -23.02 27.40 -1.63
N SER A 312 -22.33 27.90 -2.65
CA SER A 312 -21.69 29.23 -2.61
C SER A 312 -22.72 30.34 -2.40
N TYR A 313 -23.87 30.26 -3.06
CA TYR A 313 -24.96 31.21 -2.87
C TYR A 313 -25.55 31.16 -1.45
N GLN A 314 -25.78 29.96 -0.91
CA GLN A 314 -26.27 29.79 0.47
C GLN A 314 -25.27 30.33 1.50
N TRP A 315 -23.97 30.12 1.29
CA TRP A 315 -22.90 30.64 2.13
C TRP A 315 -22.80 32.17 2.07
N ALA A 316 -22.90 32.75 0.87
CA ALA A 316 -22.84 34.20 0.67
C ALA A 316 -24.12 34.93 1.08
N LYS A 317 -25.24 34.21 1.23
CA LYS A 317 -26.51 34.79 1.67
C LYS A 317 -26.35 35.23 3.13
N PRO A 318 -26.51 36.52 3.45
CA PRO A 318 -26.45 36.97 4.83
C PRO A 318 -27.51 36.21 5.63
N THR A 319 -27.10 35.56 6.71
CA THR A 319 -28.03 35.13 7.76
C THR A 319 -28.73 36.39 8.23
N LYS A 320 -30.03 36.52 7.94
CA LYS A 320 -30.85 37.58 8.52
C LYS A 320 -30.67 37.49 10.02
N ASP A 321 -30.13 38.54 10.62
CA ASP A 321 -30.03 38.70 12.06
C ASP A 321 -31.39 38.33 12.67
N ILE A 322 -31.37 37.36 13.58
CA ILE A 322 -32.48 37.12 14.49
C ILE A 322 -32.40 38.27 15.49
N SER A 323 -33.14 39.35 15.19
CA SER A 323 -33.41 40.46 16.10
C SER A 323 -34.22 40.03 17.30
#